data_AF-A0A9E4BFV6-F1
#
_entry.id   AF-A0A9E4BFV6-F1
#
_cell.length_a   1.000
_cell.length_b   1.000
_cell.length_c   1.000
_cell.angle_alpha   90.00
_cell.angle_beta   90.00
_cell.angle_gamma   90.00
#
_symmetry.space_group_name_H-M   'P 1'
#
loop_
_entity.id
_entity.type
_entity.pdbx_description
1 polymer ?
#
loop_
_entity_poly.entity_id
_entity_poly.type
_entity_poly.pdbx_seq_one_letter_code
_entity_poly.pdbx_strand_id
1 'polypeptide(L)'
;MSRLEKSLWISQRIMGVVFLVAGLTKIWDPILFFWEAVVPAQIFVGRETVEMVARLALLLGPLECLVGLALLVDWKPRLVLPIGVVMMVFFIGITAHAWHRGMGESCGCFGTLIDRSPVEAMVENFLMLGMLVFSWWGIRQRSVALWARGRWVVLVGGLVALTVLGFRYMPERDRIADSDLQVGDYLKGLSLLDTDIDLTRGAYLIELFSPNCSYCQQAVPKLNVWAADPEVPRLIALSQYPKDHPVTAQFKMKFRPRFAIATISIADFKRLTYGHGYPRLAYIVDGVVVRVWERHAFPSLTELRKL
;
A
#
# COMPACT_ATOMS: atom_id res chain seq x y z
N MET A 1 -0.29 27.96 -32.37
CA MET A 1 -1.13 27.37 -31.32
C MET A 1 -1.95 28.45 -30.63
N SER A 2 -3.27 28.32 -30.63
CA SER A 2 -4.18 29.20 -29.88
C SER A 2 -3.97 29.04 -28.36
N ARG A 3 -4.47 29.98 -27.55
CA ARG A 3 -4.42 29.86 -26.07
C ARG A 3 -5.10 28.58 -25.58
N LEU A 4 -6.22 28.20 -26.21
CA LEU A 4 -6.96 26.98 -25.90
C LEU A 4 -6.14 25.72 -26.22
N GLU A 5 -5.50 25.67 -27.39
CA GLU A 5 -4.64 24.53 -27.78
C GLU A 5 -3.44 24.37 -26.86
N LYS A 6 -2.86 25.48 -26.37
CA LYS A 6 -1.79 25.45 -25.37
C LYS A 6 -2.28 24.84 -24.06
N SER A 7 -3.42 25.29 -23.54
CA SER A 7 -3.99 24.76 -22.30
C SER A 7 -4.28 23.27 -22.39
N LEU A 8 -4.93 22.81 -23.47
CA LEU A 8 -5.21 21.40 -23.72
C LEU A 8 -3.93 20.54 -23.74
N TRP A 9 -2.87 21.06 -24.36
CA TRP A 9 -1.58 20.37 -24.38
C TRP A 9 -0.94 20.26 -23.01
N ILE A 10 -0.95 21.35 -22.25
CA ILE A 10 -0.38 21.40 -20.91
C ILE A 10 -1.12 20.41 -20.00
N SER A 11 -2.45 20.43 -20.01
CA SER A 11 -3.27 19.48 -19.25
C SER A 11 -2.96 18.03 -19.62
N GLN A 12 -2.85 17.71 -20.91
CA GLN A 12 -2.49 16.37 -21.37
C GLN A 12 -1.09 15.94 -20.88
N ARG A 13 -0.10 16.85 -20.93
CA ARG A 13 1.27 16.55 -20.47
C ARG A 13 1.34 16.36 -18.96
N ILE A 14 0.64 17.19 -18.19
CA ILE A 14 0.52 17.02 -16.73
C ILE A 14 -0.04 15.63 -16.42
N MET A 15 -1.15 15.25 -17.06
CA MET A 15 -1.72 13.92 -16.87
C MET A 15 -0.78 12.80 -17.32
N GLY A 16 -0.03 13.00 -18.40
CA GLY A 16 1.00 12.06 -18.84
C GLY A 16 2.08 11.82 -17.78
N VAL A 17 2.57 12.89 -17.13
CA VAL A 17 3.53 12.78 -16.01
C VAL A 17 2.90 12.07 -14.83
N VAL A 18 1.67 12.44 -14.45
CA VAL A 18 0.97 11.85 -13.30
C VAL A 18 0.79 10.34 -13.47
N PHE A 19 0.26 9.88 -14.61
CA PHE A 19 0.12 8.45 -14.90
C PHE A 19 1.46 7.74 -14.94
N LEU A 20 2.50 8.36 -15.51
CA LEU A 20 3.82 7.74 -15.56
C LEU A 20 4.40 7.56 -14.15
N VAL A 21 4.35 8.59 -13.30
CA VAL A 21 4.83 8.51 -11.92
C VAL A 21 4.02 7.48 -11.12
N ALA A 22 2.69 7.49 -11.25
CA ALA A 22 1.80 6.54 -10.58
C ALA A 22 2.07 5.08 -11.00
N GLY A 23 2.38 4.85 -12.27
CA GLY A 23 2.74 3.53 -12.77
C GLY A 23 4.12 3.08 -12.29
N LEU A 24 5.09 4.01 -12.31
CA LEU A 24 6.46 3.74 -11.86
C LEU A 24 6.53 3.37 -10.37
N THR A 25 5.73 4.01 -9.52
CA THR A 25 5.69 3.69 -8.08
C THR A 25 5.14 2.28 -7.84
N LYS A 26 4.08 1.90 -8.56
CA LYS A 26 3.47 0.57 -8.47
C LYS A 26 4.38 -0.56 -8.94
N ILE A 27 5.13 -0.36 -10.04
CA ILE A 27 6.08 -1.38 -10.52
C ILE A 27 7.37 -1.42 -9.68
N TRP A 28 7.70 -0.34 -8.96
CA TRP A 28 8.87 -0.30 -8.10
C TRP A 28 8.67 -1.14 -6.85
N ASP A 29 7.49 -1.08 -6.22
CA ASP A 29 7.12 -1.91 -5.08
C ASP A 29 5.82 -2.68 -5.35
N PRO A 30 5.91 -3.78 -6.15
CA PRO A 30 4.73 -4.52 -6.56
C PRO A 30 4.08 -5.29 -5.41
N ILE A 31 4.83 -5.65 -4.37
CA ILE A 31 4.27 -6.37 -3.20
C ILE A 31 3.44 -5.42 -2.35
N LEU A 32 3.94 -4.21 -2.09
CA LEU A 32 3.13 -3.19 -1.45
C LEU A 32 1.86 -2.90 -2.23
N PHE A 33 1.96 -2.73 -3.55
CA PHE A 33 0.81 -2.47 -4.39
C PHE A 33 -0.18 -3.65 -4.45
N PHE A 34 0.31 -4.89 -4.43
CA PHE A 34 -0.52 -6.09 -4.28
C PHE A 34 -1.40 -5.97 -3.03
N TRP A 35 -0.80 -5.67 -1.87
CA TRP A 35 -1.55 -5.51 -0.62
C TRP A 35 -2.51 -4.32 -0.63
N GLU A 36 -2.15 -3.23 -1.32
CA GLU A 36 -3.05 -2.10 -1.55
C GLU A 36 -4.25 -2.46 -2.43
N ALA A 37 -4.08 -3.37 -3.39
CA ALA A 37 -5.15 -3.84 -4.26
C ALA A 37 -6.05 -4.87 -3.55
N VAL A 38 -5.51 -5.68 -2.64
CA VAL A 38 -6.26 -6.68 -1.87
C VAL A 38 -7.39 -6.02 -1.06
N VAL A 39 -7.11 -4.96 -0.31
CA VAL A 39 -8.10 -4.30 0.57
C VAL A 39 -9.39 -3.87 -0.17
N PRO A 40 -9.34 -3.10 -1.26
CA PRO A 40 -10.53 -2.77 -2.03
C PRO A 40 -11.10 -4.00 -2.76
N ALA A 41 -10.27 -4.93 -3.23
CA ALA A 41 -10.76 -6.13 -3.92
C ALA A 41 -11.62 -7.02 -3.01
N GLN A 42 -11.32 -7.14 -1.71
CA GLN A 42 -12.14 -7.87 -0.74
C GLN A 42 -13.58 -7.35 -0.63
N ILE A 43 -13.82 -6.10 -1.04
CA ILE A 43 -15.16 -5.51 -1.04
C ILE A 43 -15.99 -6.01 -2.23
N PHE A 44 -15.33 -6.31 -3.35
CA PHE A 44 -15.99 -6.70 -4.60
C PHE A 44 -16.02 -8.22 -4.82
N VAL A 45 -15.04 -8.94 -4.29
CA VAL A 45 -14.88 -10.38 -4.52
C VAL A 45 -14.64 -11.15 -3.23
N GLY A 46 -14.93 -12.45 -3.26
CA GLY A 46 -14.72 -13.35 -2.11
C GLY A 46 -13.25 -13.62 -1.80
N ARG A 47 -12.98 -14.24 -0.64
CA ARG A 47 -11.62 -14.56 -0.18
C ARG A 47 -10.83 -15.46 -1.15
N GLU A 48 -11.49 -16.37 -1.85
CA GLU A 48 -10.82 -17.28 -2.80
C GLU A 48 -10.34 -16.56 -4.07
N THR A 49 -11.00 -15.46 -4.46
CA THR A 49 -10.73 -14.76 -5.72
C THR A 49 -9.95 -13.47 -5.53
N VAL A 50 -9.85 -12.95 -4.30
CA VAL A 50 -9.18 -11.67 -4.00
C VAL A 50 -7.70 -11.67 -4.40
N GLU A 51 -6.98 -12.75 -4.13
CA GLU A 51 -5.55 -12.82 -4.47
C GLU A 51 -5.33 -12.82 -5.98
N MET A 52 -6.20 -13.51 -6.72
CA MET A 52 -6.16 -13.51 -8.18
C MET A 52 -6.41 -12.11 -8.72
N VAL A 53 -7.42 -11.41 -8.19
CA VAL A 53 -7.74 -10.03 -8.58
C VAL A 53 -6.59 -9.09 -8.24
N ALA A 54 -5.97 -9.22 -7.07
CA ALA A 54 -4.82 -8.40 -6.69
C ALA A 54 -3.57 -8.68 -7.54
N ARG A 55 -3.32 -9.94 -7.94
CA ARG A 55 -2.26 -10.27 -8.90
C ARG A 55 -2.53 -9.66 -10.28
N LEU A 56 -3.78 -9.67 -10.74
CA LEU A 56 -4.17 -9.01 -11.98
C LEU A 56 -4.04 -7.48 -11.88
N ALA A 57 -4.32 -6.91 -10.69
CA ALA A 57 -4.18 -5.48 -10.45
C ALA A 57 -2.75 -5.00 -10.65
N LEU A 58 -1.72 -5.84 -10.45
CA LEU A 58 -0.31 -5.49 -10.73
C LEU A 58 -0.06 -5.00 -12.17
N LEU A 59 -0.90 -5.42 -13.12
CA LEU A 59 -0.83 -4.96 -14.52
C LEU A 59 -1.28 -3.50 -14.70
N LEU A 60 -1.93 -2.90 -13.69
CA LEU A 60 -2.26 -1.47 -13.69
C LEU A 60 -1.00 -0.60 -13.73
N GLY A 61 0.10 -0.98 -13.06
CA GLY A 61 1.34 -0.20 -13.09
C GLY A 61 1.91 -0.03 -14.50
N PRO A 62 2.16 -1.11 -15.26
CA PRO A 62 2.57 -1.02 -16.66
C PRO A 62 1.54 -0.32 -17.56
N LEU A 63 0.24 -0.52 -17.32
CA LEU A 63 -0.82 0.16 -18.08
C LEU A 63 -0.79 1.68 -17.87
N GLU A 64 -0.63 2.14 -16.63
CA GLU A 64 -0.47 3.55 -16.28
C GLU A 64 0.80 4.13 -16.92
N CYS A 65 1.93 3.40 -16.90
CA CYS A 65 3.16 3.81 -17.60
C CYS A 65 2.92 3.98 -19.11
N LEU A 66 2.21 3.03 -19.74
CA LEU A 66 1.86 3.07 -21.16
C LEU A 66 0.99 4.27 -21.50
N VAL A 67 -0.07 4.51 -20.72
CA VAL A 67 -0.96 5.67 -20.88
C VAL A 67 -0.17 6.96 -20.68
N GLY A 68 0.62 7.05 -19.61
CA GLY A 68 1.46 8.19 -19.29
C GLY A 68 2.42 8.57 -20.42
N LEU A 69 3.23 7.60 -20.87
CA LEU A 69 4.15 7.79 -22.01
C LEU A 69 3.41 8.20 -23.27
N ALA A 70 2.29 7.54 -23.59
CA ALA A 70 1.53 7.85 -24.80
C ALA A 70 0.94 9.26 -24.78
N LEU A 71 0.47 9.75 -23.62
CA LEU A 71 0.05 11.13 -23.43
C LEU A 71 1.22 12.12 -23.51
N LEU A 72 2.44 11.73 -23.13
CA LEU A 72 3.66 12.56 -23.21
C LEU A 72 4.25 12.67 -24.62
N VAL A 73 4.01 11.70 -25.49
CA VAL A 73 4.56 11.70 -26.87
C VAL A 73 3.49 11.88 -27.96
N ASP A 74 2.25 12.20 -27.58
CA ASP A 74 1.10 12.33 -28.48
C ASP A 74 0.86 11.06 -29.33
N TRP A 75 1.07 9.87 -28.75
CA TRP A 75 0.82 8.62 -29.45
C TRP A 75 -0.66 8.23 -29.35
N LYS A 76 -1.36 8.24 -30.49
CA LYS A 76 -2.80 7.91 -30.60
C LYS A 76 -3.68 8.55 -29.49
N PRO A 77 -3.62 9.88 -29.27
CA PRO A 77 -4.27 10.50 -28.13
C PRO A 77 -5.82 10.43 -28.19
N ARG A 78 -6.40 10.21 -29.39
CA ARG A 78 -7.84 9.92 -29.56
C ARG A 78 -8.28 8.59 -28.93
N LEU A 79 -7.35 7.66 -28.74
CA LEU A 79 -7.56 6.37 -28.06
C LEU A 79 -7.11 6.44 -26.59
N VAL A 80 -5.97 7.08 -26.33
CA VAL A 80 -5.34 7.07 -24.99
C VAL A 80 -6.09 7.95 -23.99
N LEU A 81 -6.59 9.12 -24.40
CA LEU A 81 -7.37 9.99 -23.51
C LEU A 81 -8.64 9.32 -22.98
N PRO A 82 -9.52 8.69 -23.80
CA PRO A 82 -10.68 8.00 -23.26
C PRO A 82 -10.30 6.81 -22.37
N ILE A 83 -9.21 6.09 -22.66
CA ILE A 83 -8.70 5.05 -21.76
C ILE A 83 -8.34 5.65 -20.39
N GLY A 84 -7.60 6.76 -20.36
CA GLY A 84 -7.27 7.46 -19.12
C GLY A 84 -8.52 7.93 -18.36
N VAL A 85 -9.54 8.43 -19.06
CA VAL A 85 -10.84 8.81 -18.45
C VAL A 85 -11.50 7.61 -17.79
N VAL A 86 -11.59 6.48 -18.48
CA VAL A 86 -12.18 5.24 -17.94
C VAL A 86 -11.41 4.76 -16.71
N MET A 87 -10.08 4.79 -16.75
CA MET A 87 -9.25 4.44 -15.60
C MET A 87 -9.50 5.37 -14.41
N MET A 88 -9.60 6.69 -14.63
CA MET A 88 -9.90 7.62 -13.54
C MET A 88 -11.29 7.42 -12.95
N VAL A 89 -12.30 7.18 -13.78
CA VAL A 89 -13.66 6.86 -13.31
C VAL A 89 -13.64 5.57 -12.47
N PHE A 90 -12.89 4.56 -12.89
CA PHE A 90 -12.70 3.32 -12.15
C PHE A 90 -12.03 3.55 -10.78
N PHE A 91 -10.93 4.33 -10.73
CA PHE A 91 -10.25 4.66 -9.47
C PHE A 91 -11.10 5.50 -8.51
N ILE A 92 -11.87 6.45 -9.04
CA ILE A 92 -12.87 7.21 -8.26
C ILE A 92 -13.91 6.26 -7.69
N GLY A 93 -14.43 5.32 -8.49
CA GLY A 93 -15.42 4.34 -8.05
C GLY A 93 -14.91 3.46 -6.90
N ILE A 94 -13.69 2.93 -7.02
CA ILE A 94 -13.07 2.15 -5.93
C ILE A 94 -12.88 3.00 -4.68
N THR A 95 -12.35 4.21 -4.81
CA THR A 95 -12.09 5.12 -3.68
C THR A 95 -13.38 5.51 -2.97
N ALA A 96 -14.43 5.84 -3.73
CA ALA A 96 -15.73 6.20 -3.19
C ALA A 96 -16.38 5.02 -2.44
N HIS A 97 -16.27 3.82 -3.01
CA HIS A 97 -16.82 2.62 -2.37
C HIS A 97 -16.08 2.24 -1.09
N ALA A 98 -14.74 2.30 -1.12
CA ALA A 98 -13.90 2.07 0.07
C ALA A 98 -14.22 3.07 1.18
N TRP A 99 -14.40 4.35 0.83
CA TRP A 99 -14.76 5.39 1.79
C TRP A 99 -16.14 5.16 2.41
N HIS A 100 -17.15 4.81 1.61
CA HIS A 100 -18.49 4.49 2.11
C HIS A 100 -18.50 3.29 3.08
N ARG A 101 -17.58 2.34 2.93
CA ARG A 101 -17.43 1.18 3.82
C ARG A 101 -16.61 1.47 5.09
N GLY A 102 -16.16 2.71 5.30
CA GLY A 102 -15.39 3.10 6.48
C GLY A 102 -13.95 2.55 6.51
N MET A 103 -13.42 2.09 5.37
CA MET A 103 -12.04 1.58 5.23
C MET A 103 -11.05 2.76 5.07
N GLY A 104 -11.16 3.76 5.94
CA GLY A 104 -10.55 5.10 5.79
C GLY A 104 -9.06 5.21 6.15
N GLU A 105 -8.35 4.10 6.36
CA GLU A 105 -6.90 4.13 6.57
C GLU A 105 -6.20 4.09 5.21
N SER A 106 -5.81 5.28 4.73
CA SER A 106 -5.00 5.56 3.53
C SER A 106 -5.38 4.79 2.24
N CYS A 107 -6.21 5.42 1.40
CA CYS A 107 -6.55 4.89 0.07
C CYS A 107 -5.33 4.99 -0.88
N GLY A 108 -4.50 3.94 -0.92
CA GLY A 108 -3.22 3.85 -1.65
C GLY A 108 -3.28 3.78 -3.19
N CYS A 109 -4.17 4.54 -3.86
CA CYS A 109 -4.31 4.43 -5.31
C CYS A 109 -3.07 4.94 -6.10
N PHE A 110 -2.24 5.80 -5.49
CA PHE A 110 -1.01 6.36 -6.08
C PHE A 110 0.30 5.77 -5.54
N GLY A 111 0.22 4.67 -4.77
CA GLY A 111 1.32 4.22 -3.92
C GLY A 111 1.54 5.18 -2.75
N THR A 112 2.10 4.69 -1.65
CA THR A 112 2.29 5.42 -0.38
C THR A 112 3.30 6.57 -0.41
N LEU A 113 3.55 7.21 -1.55
CA LEU A 113 4.43 8.39 -1.61
C LEU A 113 3.91 9.52 -0.70
N ILE A 114 2.59 9.62 -0.49
CA ILE A 114 1.98 10.61 0.40
C ILE A 114 0.77 9.99 1.11
N ASP A 115 0.72 10.07 2.44
CA ASP A 115 -0.50 9.77 3.21
C ASP A 115 -1.56 10.83 2.91
N ARG A 116 -2.69 10.41 2.35
CA ARG A 116 -3.77 11.30 1.92
C ARG A 116 -5.07 10.96 2.61
N SER A 117 -5.82 11.98 3.00
CA SER A 117 -7.18 11.75 3.49
C SER A 117 -8.08 11.26 2.34
N PRO A 118 -9.14 10.47 2.62
CA PRO A 118 -10.07 10.02 1.58
C PRO A 118 -10.68 11.18 0.78
N VAL A 119 -10.90 12.33 1.42
CA VAL A 119 -11.43 13.54 0.79
C VAL A 119 -10.40 14.17 -0.15
N GLU A 120 -9.16 14.31 0.28
CA GLU A 120 -8.06 14.81 -0.57
C GLU A 120 -7.89 13.95 -1.82
N ALA A 121 -7.83 12.63 -1.64
CA ALA A 121 -7.71 11.69 -2.76
C ALA A 121 -8.88 11.83 -3.74
N MET A 122 -10.11 12.02 -3.23
CA MET A 122 -11.29 12.22 -4.06
C MET A 122 -11.21 13.52 -4.88
N VAL A 123 -10.85 14.64 -4.25
CA VAL A 123 -10.73 15.95 -4.91
C VAL A 123 -9.69 15.90 -6.02
N GLU A 124 -8.52 15.32 -5.75
CA GLU A 124 -7.47 15.19 -6.74
C GLU A 124 -7.88 14.29 -7.91
N ASN A 125 -8.56 13.18 -7.64
CA ASN A 125 -9.07 12.30 -8.68
C ASN A 125 -10.08 13.00 -9.59
N PHE A 126 -11.00 13.81 -9.03
CA PHE A 126 -11.93 14.61 -9.83
C PHE A 126 -11.23 15.69 -10.65
N LEU A 127 -10.20 16.33 -10.09
CA LEU A 127 -9.39 17.31 -10.81
C LEU A 127 -8.66 16.67 -12.01
N MET A 128 -8.04 15.51 -11.78
CA MET A 128 -7.38 14.73 -12.82
C MET A 128 -8.36 14.27 -13.92
N LEU A 129 -9.53 13.80 -13.52
CA LEU A 129 -10.62 13.46 -14.44
C LEU A 129 -11.02 14.67 -15.29
N GLY A 130 -11.19 15.84 -14.66
CA GLY A 130 -11.50 17.09 -15.35
C GLY A 130 -10.44 17.47 -16.39
N MET A 131 -9.15 17.36 -16.06
CA MET A 131 -8.05 17.61 -17.00
C MET A 131 -8.06 16.65 -18.18
N LEU A 132 -8.35 15.36 -17.97
CA LEU A 132 -8.45 14.37 -19.05
C LEU A 132 -9.65 14.62 -19.95
N VAL A 133 -10.83 14.90 -19.38
CA VAL A 133 -12.05 15.20 -20.15
C VAL A 133 -11.88 16.49 -20.96
N PHE A 134 -11.27 17.52 -20.36
CA PHE A 134 -10.95 18.76 -21.05
C PHE A 134 -10.02 18.50 -22.25
N SER A 135 -8.93 17.76 -22.02
CA SER A 135 -7.98 17.37 -23.07
C SER A 135 -8.64 16.53 -24.16
N TRP A 136 -9.53 15.61 -23.78
CA TRP A 136 -10.26 14.73 -24.71
C TRP A 136 -11.24 15.50 -25.59
N TRP A 137 -11.98 16.45 -25.03
CA TRP A 137 -12.89 17.31 -25.80
C TRP A 137 -12.14 18.14 -26.84
N GLY A 138 -11.01 18.72 -26.45
CA GLY A 138 -10.21 19.59 -27.31
C GLY A 138 -9.40 18.86 -28.40
N ILE A 139 -9.28 17.53 -28.35
CA ILE A 139 -8.47 16.78 -29.32
C ILE A 139 -9.02 16.82 -30.74
N ARG A 140 -10.34 17.01 -30.89
CA ARG A 140 -10.98 17.14 -32.20
C ARG A 140 -10.58 18.45 -32.91
N GLN A 141 -10.22 19.46 -32.14
CA GLN A 141 -9.85 20.78 -32.63
C GLN A 141 -8.36 20.90 -32.93
N ARG A 142 -7.57 19.84 -32.69
CA ARG A 142 -6.11 19.88 -32.69
C ARG A 142 -5.53 19.09 -33.85
N SER A 143 -4.61 19.70 -34.60
CA SER A 143 -3.72 18.96 -35.49
C SER A 143 -2.70 18.20 -34.65
N VAL A 144 -2.87 16.88 -34.56
CA VAL A 144 -1.91 16.02 -33.87
C VAL A 144 -0.80 15.72 -34.87
N ALA A 145 0.35 16.36 -34.69
CA ALA A 145 1.55 15.96 -35.43
C ALA A 145 1.89 14.53 -35.00
N LEU A 146 1.70 13.56 -35.90
CA LEU A 146 2.04 12.17 -35.66
C LEU A 146 3.56 12.07 -35.51
N TRP A 147 4.04 12.05 -34.26
CA TRP A 147 5.45 11.81 -34.02
C TRP A 147 5.77 10.37 -34.41
N ALA A 148 6.37 10.19 -35.58
CA ALA A 148 6.57 8.87 -36.20
C ALA A 148 7.34 7.88 -35.29
N ARG A 149 8.17 8.42 -34.38
CA ARG A 149 8.95 7.65 -33.39
C ARG A 149 8.23 7.44 -32.04
N GLY A 150 7.12 8.14 -31.78
CA GLY A 150 6.37 8.03 -30.52
C GLY A 150 5.86 6.62 -30.23
N ARG A 151 5.51 5.87 -31.29
CA ARG A 151 5.21 4.42 -31.21
C ARG A 151 6.30 3.65 -30.46
N TRP A 152 7.56 3.86 -30.82
CA TRP A 152 8.67 3.09 -30.26
C TRP A 152 8.93 3.47 -28.81
N VAL A 153 8.77 4.75 -28.44
CA VAL A 153 8.88 5.19 -27.05
C VAL A 153 7.84 4.49 -26.16
N VAL A 154 6.59 4.40 -26.62
CA VAL A 154 5.53 3.74 -25.85
C VAL A 154 5.74 2.23 -25.79
N LEU A 155 6.08 1.57 -26.91
CA LEU A 155 6.29 0.11 -26.93
C LEU A 155 7.50 -0.31 -26.11
N VAL A 156 8.64 0.37 -26.27
CA VAL A 156 9.86 0.08 -25.50
C VAL A 156 9.64 0.41 -24.03
N GLY A 157 9.03 1.57 -23.72
CA GLY A 157 8.72 1.95 -22.34
C GLY A 157 7.77 0.98 -21.65
N GLY A 158 6.75 0.48 -22.35
CA GLY A 158 5.86 -0.56 -21.84
C GLY A 158 6.54 -1.89 -21.61
N LEU A 159 7.42 -2.32 -22.53
CA LEU A 159 8.24 -3.51 -22.35
C LEU A 159 9.14 -3.37 -21.12
N VAL A 160 9.83 -2.23 -20.97
CA VAL A 160 10.66 -1.93 -19.80
C VAL A 160 9.83 -1.97 -18.52
N ALA A 161 8.64 -1.36 -18.49
CA ALA A 161 7.76 -1.39 -17.32
C ALA A 161 7.35 -2.82 -16.94
N LEU A 162 7.02 -3.68 -17.92
CA LEU A 162 6.72 -5.10 -17.68
C LEU A 162 7.94 -5.87 -17.18
N THR A 163 9.13 -5.63 -17.75
CA THR A 163 10.37 -6.28 -17.32
C THR A 163 10.73 -5.87 -15.89
N VAL A 164 10.62 -4.59 -15.54
CA VAL A 164 10.86 -4.09 -14.18
C VAL A 164 9.87 -4.72 -13.20
N LEU A 165 8.58 -4.75 -13.53
CA LEU A 165 7.57 -5.42 -12.71
C LEU A 165 7.94 -6.88 -12.47
N GLY A 166 8.26 -7.63 -13.54
CA GLY A 166 8.63 -9.04 -13.43
C GLY A 166 9.87 -9.27 -12.58
N PHE A 167 10.91 -8.45 -12.76
CA PHE A 167 12.16 -8.56 -12.00
C PHE A 167 12.00 -8.20 -10.51
N ARG A 168 11.13 -7.24 -10.18
CA ARG A 168 10.84 -6.85 -8.79
C ARG A 168 9.84 -7.79 -8.11
N TYR A 169 8.91 -8.36 -8.86
CA TYR A 169 7.88 -9.26 -8.34
C TYR A 169 8.39 -10.69 -8.13
N MET A 170 9.17 -11.23 -9.08
CA MET A 170 9.61 -12.64 -9.03
C MET A 170 10.34 -13.04 -7.74
N PRO A 171 11.31 -12.25 -7.20
CA PRO A 171 12.02 -12.61 -5.98
C PRO A 171 11.14 -12.57 -4.73
N GLU A 172 10.10 -11.75 -4.73
CA GLU A 172 9.27 -11.50 -3.55
C GLU A 172 7.91 -12.20 -3.61
N ARG A 173 7.62 -12.93 -4.68
CA ARG A 173 6.34 -13.65 -4.87
C ARG A 173 6.05 -14.64 -3.72
N ASP A 174 7.09 -15.24 -3.15
CA ASP A 174 6.96 -16.23 -2.08
C ASP A 174 6.51 -15.54 -0.77
N ARG A 175 6.79 -14.24 -0.60
CA ARG A 175 6.24 -13.43 0.52
C ARG A 175 4.72 -13.26 0.43
N ILE A 176 4.13 -13.45 -0.75
CA ILE A 176 2.67 -13.47 -0.92
C ILE A 176 2.13 -14.85 -0.54
N ALA A 177 2.90 -15.92 -0.67
CA ALA A 177 2.46 -17.26 -0.23
C ALA A 177 2.48 -17.37 1.30
N ASP A 178 3.48 -16.79 1.95
CA ASP A 178 3.60 -16.73 3.43
C ASP A 178 2.90 -15.48 3.98
N SER A 179 1.67 -15.24 3.50
CA SER A 179 1.05 -13.92 3.58
C SER A 179 0.46 -13.57 4.92
N ASP A 180 0.31 -14.52 5.84
CA ASP A 180 -0.33 -14.33 7.13
C ASP A 180 0.63 -14.70 8.27
N LEU A 181 0.41 -14.17 9.48
CA LEU A 181 1.18 -14.57 10.65
C LEU A 181 0.59 -15.87 11.21
N GLN A 182 1.15 -17.02 10.84
CA GLN A 182 0.65 -18.33 11.27
C GLN A 182 1.64 -19.05 12.18
N VAL A 183 1.11 -19.97 12.99
CA VAL A 183 1.94 -20.81 13.86
C VAL A 183 2.79 -21.75 13.00
N GLY A 184 4.10 -21.78 13.28
CA GLY A 184 5.09 -22.54 12.52
C GLY A 184 5.84 -21.71 11.48
N ASP A 185 5.36 -20.50 11.16
CA ASP A 185 6.04 -19.64 10.20
C ASP A 185 7.36 -19.12 10.76
N TYR A 186 8.40 -19.14 9.92
CA TYR A 186 9.66 -18.49 10.24
C TYR A 186 9.61 -17.05 9.69
N LEU A 187 9.80 -16.06 10.55
CA LEU A 187 9.80 -14.63 10.19
C LEU A 187 11.10 -14.21 9.47
N LYS A 188 11.46 -14.93 8.41
CA LYS A 188 12.69 -14.69 7.65
C LYS A 188 12.61 -13.34 6.97
N GLY A 189 13.60 -12.48 7.22
CA GLY A 189 13.72 -11.19 6.54
C GLY A 189 12.83 -10.07 7.10
N LEU A 190 12.12 -10.30 8.22
CA LEU A 190 11.45 -9.21 8.93
C LEU A 190 12.52 -8.30 9.58
N SER A 191 12.84 -7.21 8.90
CA SER A 191 13.86 -6.25 9.35
C SER A 191 13.21 -5.15 10.17
N LEU A 192 13.67 -4.97 11.41
CA LEU A 192 13.27 -3.85 12.25
C LEU A 192 14.11 -2.63 11.85
N LEU A 193 13.47 -1.60 11.28
CA LEU A 193 14.17 -0.49 10.62
C LEU A 193 14.83 0.49 11.59
N ASP A 194 14.42 0.50 12.86
CA ASP A 194 14.79 1.49 13.87
C ASP A 194 15.34 0.87 15.16
N THR A 195 15.69 -0.42 15.15
CA THR A 195 16.20 -1.15 16.31
C THR A 195 17.22 -2.21 15.92
N ASP A 196 18.18 -2.48 16.80
CA ASP A 196 19.14 -3.59 16.65
C ASP A 196 18.61 -4.93 17.19
N ILE A 197 17.30 -5.04 17.44
CA ILE A 197 16.71 -6.29 17.96
C ILE A 197 16.65 -7.32 16.84
N ASP A 198 17.33 -8.44 17.06
CA ASP A 198 17.28 -9.60 16.18
C ASP A 198 16.22 -10.60 16.67
N LEU A 199 15.13 -10.69 15.92
CA LEU A 199 14.02 -11.61 16.21
C LEU A 199 14.39 -13.09 15.95
N THR A 200 15.53 -13.38 15.33
CA THR A 200 15.99 -14.75 15.06
C THR A 200 16.63 -15.41 16.28
N ARG A 201 16.83 -14.68 17.39
CA ARG A 201 17.46 -15.20 18.60
C ARG A 201 16.71 -14.79 19.85
N GLY A 202 16.23 -15.77 20.60
CA GLY A 202 15.51 -15.59 21.85
C GLY A 202 13.99 -15.61 21.69
N ALA A 203 13.32 -15.33 22.80
CA ALA A 203 11.86 -15.38 22.91
C ALA A 203 11.28 -13.97 23.03
N TYR A 204 10.34 -13.63 22.15
CA TYR A 204 9.71 -12.32 22.07
C TYR A 204 8.20 -12.44 22.03
N LEU A 205 7.54 -11.48 22.68
CA LEU A 205 6.13 -11.23 22.46
C LEU A 205 6.03 -10.06 21.48
N ILE A 206 5.45 -10.28 20.32
CA ILE A 206 5.34 -9.30 19.25
C ILE A 206 3.89 -8.86 19.10
N GLU A 207 3.62 -7.56 19.18
CA GLU A 207 2.32 -6.99 18.85
C GLU A 207 2.39 -6.26 17.50
N LEU A 208 1.53 -6.60 16.54
CA LEU A 208 1.30 -5.80 15.34
C LEU A 208 0.22 -4.77 15.63
N PHE A 209 0.53 -3.48 15.51
CA PHE A 209 -0.40 -2.41 15.85
C PHE A 209 -0.27 -1.15 14.98
N SER A 210 -1.36 -0.38 14.92
CA SER A 210 -1.39 0.98 14.35
C SER A 210 -1.64 2.00 15.47
N PRO A 211 -0.85 3.09 15.59
CA PRO A 211 -1.06 4.08 16.64
C PRO A 211 -2.39 4.83 16.50
N ASN A 212 -2.99 4.85 15.32
CA ASN A 212 -4.31 5.45 15.06
C ASN A 212 -5.48 4.51 15.38
N CYS A 213 -5.22 3.23 15.65
CA CYS A 213 -6.27 2.25 15.89
C CYS A 213 -6.80 2.34 17.33
N SER A 214 -8.10 2.55 17.49
CA SER A 214 -8.76 2.63 18.80
C SER A 214 -8.60 1.36 19.64
N TYR A 215 -8.66 0.17 19.02
CA TYR A 215 -8.45 -1.10 19.69
C TYR A 215 -7.01 -1.26 20.17
N CYS A 216 -6.02 -0.86 19.37
CA CYS A 216 -4.62 -0.89 19.77
C CYS A 216 -4.38 0.05 20.96
N GLN A 217 -4.92 1.27 20.90
CA GLN A 217 -4.86 2.24 21.99
C GLN A 217 -5.47 1.73 23.30
N GLN A 218 -6.58 0.98 23.23
CA GLN A 218 -7.23 0.37 24.39
C GLN A 218 -6.43 -0.81 24.97
N ALA A 219 -5.59 -1.47 24.18
CA ALA A 219 -4.75 -2.57 24.65
C ALA A 219 -3.55 -2.07 25.49
N VAL A 220 -3.08 -0.84 25.28
CA VAL A 220 -1.83 -0.32 25.89
C VAL A 220 -1.75 -0.46 27.41
N PRO A 221 -2.79 -0.14 28.21
CA PRO A 221 -2.72 -0.31 29.66
C PRO A 221 -2.43 -1.77 30.07
N LYS A 222 -3.05 -2.74 29.38
CA LYS A 222 -2.83 -4.18 29.62
C LYS A 222 -1.40 -4.57 29.26
N LEU A 223 -0.92 -4.13 28.09
CA LEU A 223 0.43 -4.39 27.61
C LEU A 223 1.51 -3.76 28.49
N ASN A 224 1.25 -2.59 29.08
CA ASN A 224 2.17 -1.95 30.01
C ASN A 224 2.35 -2.75 31.31
N VAL A 225 1.31 -3.46 31.76
CA VAL A 225 1.44 -4.39 32.90
C VAL A 225 2.33 -5.56 32.52
N TRP A 226 2.14 -6.12 31.32
CA TRP A 226 2.93 -7.25 30.83
C TRP A 226 4.40 -6.89 30.64
N ALA A 227 4.68 -5.75 30.00
CA ALA A 227 6.04 -5.27 29.76
C ALA A 227 6.81 -4.94 31.06
N ALA A 228 6.09 -4.75 32.17
CA ALA A 228 6.70 -4.51 33.48
C ALA A 228 7.03 -5.80 34.24
N ASP A 229 6.50 -6.95 33.80
CA ASP A 229 6.65 -8.22 34.46
C ASP A 229 7.88 -8.97 33.92
N PRO A 230 8.88 -9.30 34.75
CA PRO A 230 10.11 -9.96 34.30
C PRO A 230 9.90 -11.43 33.88
N GLU A 231 8.78 -12.04 34.27
CA GLU A 231 8.43 -13.42 33.88
C GLU A 231 7.74 -13.48 32.51
N VAL A 232 7.40 -12.32 31.92
CA VAL A 232 6.79 -12.25 30.59
C VAL A 232 7.88 -12.05 29.54
N PRO A 233 7.85 -12.80 28.41
CA PRO A 233 8.78 -12.58 27.31
C PRO A 233 8.80 -11.12 26.84
N ARG A 234 9.96 -10.64 26.39
CA ARG A 234 10.16 -9.24 26.03
C ARG A 234 9.13 -8.79 24.99
N LEU A 235 8.29 -7.82 25.35
CA LEU A 235 7.26 -7.26 24.48
C LEU A 235 7.82 -6.20 23.54
N ILE A 236 7.57 -6.38 22.24
CA ILE A 236 7.92 -5.46 21.17
C ILE A 236 6.68 -5.22 20.31
N ALA A 237 6.30 -3.95 20.14
CA ALA A 237 5.20 -3.57 19.28
C ALA A 237 5.73 -3.11 17.91
N LEU A 238 5.30 -3.76 16.85
CA LEU A 238 5.67 -3.48 15.46
C LEU A 238 4.62 -2.62 14.81
N SER A 239 5.07 -1.54 14.18
CA SER A 239 4.21 -0.64 13.42
C SER A 239 4.80 -0.31 12.05
N GLN A 240 3.94 0.01 11.09
CA GLN A 240 4.36 0.54 9.79
C GLN A 240 4.84 2.00 9.86
N TYR A 241 4.54 2.71 10.96
CA TYR A 241 4.92 4.11 11.11
C TYR A 241 6.36 4.22 11.67
N PRO A 242 7.21 5.05 11.05
CA PRO A 242 8.54 5.35 11.59
C PRO A 242 8.48 5.87 13.03
N LYS A 243 9.56 5.62 13.79
CA LYS A 243 9.71 6.03 15.19
C LYS A 243 9.41 7.52 15.44
N ASP A 244 9.84 8.37 14.51
CA ASP A 244 9.78 9.83 14.56
C ASP A 244 8.53 10.40 13.85
N HIS A 245 7.66 9.53 13.33
CA HIS A 245 6.44 9.96 12.68
C HIS A 245 5.53 10.68 13.70
N PRO A 246 4.87 11.81 13.34
CA PRO A 246 4.06 12.60 14.28
C PRO A 246 2.98 11.77 15.00
N VAL A 247 2.37 10.83 14.29
CA VAL A 247 1.36 9.91 14.84
C VAL A 247 1.97 8.99 15.92
N THR A 248 3.17 8.44 15.66
CA THR A 248 3.90 7.59 16.63
C THR A 248 4.32 8.41 17.85
N ALA A 249 4.79 9.64 17.65
CA ALA A 249 5.18 10.54 18.73
C ALA A 249 3.99 10.89 19.64
N GLN A 250 2.83 11.25 19.06
CA GLN A 250 1.61 11.53 19.80
C GLN A 250 1.12 10.32 20.60
N PHE A 251 1.15 9.13 19.98
CA PHE A 251 0.79 7.89 20.67
C PHE A 251 1.70 7.64 21.89
N LYS A 252 3.02 7.77 21.74
CA LYS A 252 3.99 7.61 22.84
C LYS A 252 3.74 8.63 23.96
N MET A 253 3.49 9.89 23.63
CA MET A 253 3.19 10.93 24.62
C MET A 253 1.89 10.64 25.39
N LYS A 254 0.84 10.22 24.68
CA LYS A 254 -0.49 9.99 25.25
C LYS A 254 -0.55 8.73 26.12
N PHE A 255 -0.02 7.62 25.64
CA PHE A 255 -0.19 6.31 26.29
C PHE A 255 1.02 5.83 27.10
N ARG A 256 2.18 6.48 26.94
CA ARG A 256 3.44 6.18 27.64
C ARG A 256 3.73 4.67 27.70
N PRO A 257 3.89 4.02 26.53
CA PRO A 257 4.12 2.58 26.48
C PRO A 257 5.42 2.21 27.20
N ARG A 258 5.38 1.14 27.99
CA ARG A 258 6.54 0.56 28.69
C ARG A 258 7.28 -0.50 27.88
N PHE A 259 6.77 -0.83 26.70
CA PHE A 259 7.35 -1.76 25.75
C PHE A 259 8.06 -1.01 24.61
N ALA A 260 8.96 -1.71 23.92
CA ALA A 260 9.64 -1.17 22.75
C ALA A 260 8.64 -1.07 21.58
N ILE A 261 8.74 0.01 20.80
CA ILE A 261 8.05 0.12 19.50
C ILE A 261 9.13 0.10 18.43
N ALA A 262 8.98 -0.80 17.46
CA ALA A 262 9.85 -0.93 16.31
C ALA A 262 9.06 -0.73 15.01
N THR A 263 9.75 -0.27 13.97
CA THR A 263 9.18 -0.03 12.64
C THR A 263 9.48 -1.22 11.72
N ILE A 264 8.45 -1.69 11.03
CA ILE A 264 8.57 -2.66 9.93
C ILE A 264 8.10 -2.03 8.62
N SER A 265 8.43 -2.66 7.48
CA SER A 265 7.94 -2.18 6.19
C SER A 265 6.41 -2.22 6.11
N ILE A 266 5.80 -1.29 5.37
CA ILE A 266 4.34 -1.27 5.15
C ILE A 266 3.88 -2.59 4.51
N ALA A 267 4.68 -3.14 3.60
CA ALA A 267 4.41 -4.42 2.97
C ALA A 267 4.37 -5.57 3.99
N ASP A 268 5.34 -5.65 4.91
CA ASP A 268 5.34 -6.65 5.98
C ASP A 268 4.19 -6.44 6.96
N PHE A 269 3.87 -5.20 7.31
CA PHE A 269 2.75 -4.91 8.19
C PHE A 269 1.42 -5.37 7.58
N LYS A 270 1.15 -5.01 6.31
CA LYS A 270 -0.06 -5.41 5.60
C LYS A 270 -0.13 -6.92 5.41
N ARG A 271 1.00 -7.56 5.12
CA ARG A 271 1.15 -9.02 5.06
C ARG A 271 0.76 -9.64 6.40
N LEU A 272 1.51 -9.38 7.46
CA LEU A 272 1.33 -10.05 8.77
C LEU A 272 -0.03 -9.79 9.45
N THR A 273 -0.76 -8.77 9.00
CA THR A 273 -2.11 -8.43 9.47
C THR A 273 -3.22 -8.87 8.50
N TYR A 274 -2.87 -9.53 7.41
CA TYR A 274 -3.82 -9.98 6.40
C TYR A 274 -4.87 -10.94 6.98
N GLY A 275 -6.13 -10.78 6.59
CA GLY A 275 -7.24 -11.65 7.03
C GLY A 275 -7.73 -11.46 8.47
N HIS A 276 -6.91 -10.89 9.35
CA HIS A 276 -7.12 -10.87 10.81
C HIS A 276 -7.07 -9.47 11.44
N GLY A 277 -6.40 -8.51 10.79
CA GLY A 277 -6.28 -7.13 11.25
C GLY A 277 -5.33 -6.97 12.45
N TYR A 278 -5.49 -5.87 13.18
CA TYR A 278 -4.69 -5.50 14.36
C TYR A 278 -5.58 -4.85 15.44
N PRO A 279 -5.20 -4.84 16.73
CA PRO A 279 -3.96 -5.39 17.28
C PRO A 279 -3.95 -6.92 17.22
N ARG A 280 -2.77 -7.49 16.94
CA ARG A 280 -2.54 -8.93 16.88
C ARG A 280 -1.25 -9.25 17.62
N LEU A 281 -1.25 -10.32 18.40
CA LEU A 281 -0.12 -10.69 19.26
C LEU A 281 0.46 -12.01 18.79
N ALA A 282 1.77 -12.16 18.77
CA ALA A 282 2.43 -13.42 18.50
C ALA A 282 3.57 -13.67 19.49
N TYR A 283 3.70 -14.92 19.91
CA TYR A 283 4.87 -15.39 20.64
C TYR A 283 5.83 -16.05 19.67
N ILE A 284 7.05 -15.56 19.62
CA ILE A 284 8.08 -16.00 18.68
C ILE A 284 9.30 -16.47 19.46
N VAL A 285 9.86 -17.60 19.05
CA VAL A 285 11.07 -18.19 19.62
C VAL A 285 12.03 -18.48 18.48
N ASP A 286 13.22 -17.89 18.54
CA ASP A 286 14.29 -18.06 17.54
C ASP A 286 13.80 -17.87 16.09
N GLY A 287 12.98 -16.83 15.88
CA GLY A 287 12.41 -16.47 14.59
C GLY A 287 11.16 -17.27 14.17
N VAL A 288 10.75 -18.30 14.92
CA VAL A 288 9.57 -19.12 14.63
C VAL A 288 8.36 -18.63 15.43
N VAL A 289 7.22 -18.44 14.76
CA VAL A 289 5.95 -18.12 15.41
C VAL A 289 5.42 -19.36 16.13
N VAL A 290 5.37 -19.33 17.45
CA VAL A 290 4.91 -20.46 18.29
C VAL A 290 3.43 -20.35 18.62
N ARG A 291 2.93 -19.12 18.85
CA ARG A 291 1.52 -18.84 19.12
C ARG A 291 1.09 -17.51 18.54
N VAL A 292 -0.18 -17.40 18.17
CA VAL A 292 -0.80 -16.16 17.69
C VAL A 292 -2.13 -15.96 18.42
N TRP A 293 -2.39 -14.72 18.84
CA TRP A 293 -3.63 -14.30 19.45
C TRP A 293 -4.21 -13.12 18.69
N GLU A 294 -5.46 -13.28 18.28
CA GLU A 294 -6.22 -12.24 17.60
C GLU A 294 -6.75 -11.18 18.56
N ARG A 295 -7.18 -10.04 18.01
CA ARG A 295 -7.69 -8.86 18.73
C ARG A 295 -8.55 -9.17 19.97
N HIS A 296 -9.44 -10.16 19.87
CA HIS A 296 -10.41 -10.48 20.94
C HIS A 296 -9.97 -11.60 21.88
N ALA A 297 -8.82 -12.22 21.62
CA ALA A 297 -8.36 -13.43 22.28
C ALA A 297 -6.99 -13.25 22.96
N PHE A 298 -6.64 -12.03 23.37
CA PHE A 298 -5.37 -11.76 24.04
C PHE A 298 -5.25 -12.58 25.33
N PRO A 299 -4.10 -13.23 25.59
CA PRO A 299 -3.93 -14.14 26.71
C PRO A 299 -4.05 -13.40 28.06
N SER A 300 -4.20 -14.17 29.12
CA SER A 300 -4.05 -13.70 30.50
C SER A 300 -2.57 -13.59 30.87
N LEU A 301 -2.27 -12.79 31.90
CA LEU A 301 -0.90 -12.67 32.41
C LEU A 301 -0.34 -14.02 32.89
N THR A 302 -1.18 -14.84 33.54
CA THR A 302 -0.81 -16.18 34.01
C THR A 302 -0.44 -17.13 32.88
N GLU A 303 -1.07 -16.99 31.70
CA GLU A 303 -0.69 -17.76 30.53
C GLU A 303 0.64 -17.31 29.95
N LEU A 304 0.90 -16.00 29.93
CA LEU A 304 2.16 -15.44 29.43
C LEU A 304 3.38 -15.84 30.27
N ARG A 305 3.21 -15.92 31.60
CA ARG A 305 4.28 -16.36 32.52
C ARG A 305 4.69 -17.83 32.36
N LYS A 306 3.91 -18.62 31.63
CA LYS A 306 4.17 -20.05 31.38
C LYS A 306 4.86 -20.30 30.04
N LEU A 307 5.16 -19.25 29.29
CA LEU A 307 5.77 -19.33 27.94
C LEU A 307 7.29 -19.48 27.98
#